data_AF-A0A945U0X1-F1
#
_entry.id   AF-A0A945U0X1-F1
#
_cell.length_a   1.000
_cell.length_b   1.000
_cell.length_c   1.000
_cell.angle_alpha   90.00
_cell.angle_beta   90.00
_cell.angle_gamma   90.00
#
_symmetry.space_group_name_H-M   'P 1'
#
loop_
_entity.id
_entity.type
_entity.pdbx_description
1 polymer ?
#
loop_
_entity_poly.entity_id
_entity_poly.type
_entity_poly.pdbx_seq_one_letter_code
_entity_poly.pdbx_strand_id
1 'polypeptide(L)'
;MRWAELRGLVALVAVAGAIVFAWTAIEEREVTSGAATTSTTSTTTTTVVVTSTITPAHAADALCAQTAALSAEIGLLPSDVGPGPIAHIALDYYTRIKRLVPPEIVPETAAVIGFYENFIATGEPFDYNTVKIILEGDKEKYQQLVTRPAPGLESVRTVVVETCGVEIPAQYRISSLGFDDLEDELLDPPDE
;
A
#
# COMPACT_ATOMS: atom_id res chain seq x y z
N MET A 1 -17.68 33.98 4.69
CA MET A 1 -17.32 32.62 4.23
C MET A 1 -17.38 32.52 2.70
N ARG A 2 -16.49 33.21 1.95
CA ARG A 2 -16.37 33.04 0.47
C ARG A 2 -14.94 33.25 -0.07
N TRP A 3 -13.94 33.44 0.79
CA TRP A 3 -12.56 33.78 0.38
C TRP A 3 -11.57 32.60 0.49
N ALA A 4 -11.83 31.63 1.36
CA ALA A 4 -10.99 30.43 1.49
C ALA A 4 -11.22 29.45 0.34
N GLU A 5 -12.47 29.25 -0.08
CA GLU A 5 -12.84 28.41 -1.22
C GLU A 5 -12.30 28.96 -2.55
N LEU A 6 -12.31 30.29 -2.71
CA LEU A 6 -11.74 30.95 -3.89
C LEU A 6 -10.22 30.75 -3.98
N ARG A 7 -9.52 30.75 -2.83
CA ARG A 7 -8.07 30.51 -2.78
C ARG A 7 -7.70 29.06 -3.08
N GLY A 8 -8.50 28.10 -2.60
CA GLY A 8 -8.29 26.67 -2.90
C GLY A 8 -8.43 26.37 -4.39
N LEU A 9 -9.41 26.99 -5.04
CA LEU A 9 -9.67 26.78 -6.47
C LEU A 9 -8.58 27.44 -7.36
N VAL A 10 -8.07 28.62 -6.97
CA VAL A 10 -6.95 29.27 -7.67
C VAL A 10 -5.65 28.48 -7.53
N ALA A 11 -5.39 27.89 -6.36
CA ALA A 11 -4.20 27.04 -6.15
C ALA A 11 -4.25 25.78 -7.02
N LEU A 12 -5.41 25.12 -7.12
CA LEU A 12 -5.60 23.95 -7.97
C LEU A 12 -5.38 24.26 -9.45
N VAL A 13 -5.93 25.38 -9.93
CA VAL A 13 -5.75 25.83 -11.33
C VAL A 13 -4.29 26.21 -11.61
N ALA A 14 -3.60 26.83 -10.65
CA ALA A 14 -2.19 27.18 -10.79
C ALA A 14 -1.28 25.94 -10.86
N VAL A 15 -1.55 24.91 -10.04
CA VAL A 15 -0.78 23.65 -10.06
C VAL A 15 -1.02 22.89 -11.36
N ALA A 16 -2.27 22.78 -11.82
CA ALA A 16 -2.58 22.14 -13.09
C ALA A 16 -1.94 22.88 -14.28
N GLY A 17 -1.96 24.21 -14.28
CA GLY A 17 -1.30 25.03 -15.30
C GLY A 17 0.22 24.88 -15.30
N ALA A 18 0.85 24.78 -14.12
CA ALA A 18 2.28 24.57 -14.00
C ALA A 18 2.72 23.20 -14.54
N ILE A 19 1.91 22.16 -14.34
CA ILE A 19 2.19 20.81 -14.86
C ILE A 19 2.09 20.79 -16.40
N VAL A 20 1.06 21.42 -16.97
CA VAL A 20 0.90 21.52 -18.43
C VAL A 20 2.03 22.35 -19.05
N PHE A 21 2.38 23.48 -18.44
CA PHE A 21 3.46 24.34 -18.94
C PHE A 21 4.84 23.66 -18.85
N ALA A 22 5.10 22.91 -17.79
CA ALA A 22 6.31 22.11 -17.66
C ALA A 22 6.38 21.02 -18.75
N TRP A 23 5.26 20.45 -19.14
CA TRP A 23 5.19 19.44 -20.19
C TRP A 23 5.46 20.03 -21.58
N THR A 24 4.84 21.17 -21.92
CA THR A 24 5.07 21.84 -23.21
C THR A 24 6.48 22.42 -23.33
N ALA A 25 7.07 22.90 -22.23
CA ALA A 25 8.44 23.44 -22.23
C ALA A 25 9.53 22.36 -22.44
N ILE A 26 9.21 21.09 -22.20
CA ILE A 26 10.10 19.96 -22.47
C ILE A 26 10.07 19.59 -23.95
N GLU A 27 8.92 19.73 -24.62
CA GLU A 27 8.76 19.40 -26.05
C GLU A 27 9.39 20.43 -26.99
N GLU A 28 9.48 21.70 -26.59
CA GLU A 28 10.02 22.78 -27.44
C GLU A 28 11.56 22.91 -27.41
N ARG A 29 12.28 22.13 -26.60
CA ARG A 29 13.75 22.19 -26.59
C ARG A 29 14.35 21.34 -27.72
N GLU A 30 14.56 21.98 -28.87
CA GLU A 30 15.51 21.47 -29.87
C GLU A 30 16.90 21.34 -29.24
N VAL A 31 17.37 20.10 -29.12
CA VAL A 31 18.70 19.77 -28.60
C VAL A 31 19.74 20.21 -29.61
N THR A 32 20.20 21.46 -29.51
CA THR A 32 21.34 21.96 -30.28
C THR A 32 22.60 21.29 -29.74
N SER A 33 23.17 20.36 -30.52
CA SER A 33 24.38 19.61 -30.22
C SER A 33 25.59 20.51 -29.95
N GLY A 34 25.96 20.65 -28.69
CA GLY A 34 27.28 21.09 -28.25
C GLY A 34 28.15 19.88 -27.94
N ALA A 35 29.22 19.69 -28.71
CA ALA A 35 30.16 18.59 -28.55
C ALA A 35 30.84 18.62 -27.18
N ALA A 36 30.52 17.64 -26.33
CA ALA A 36 31.30 17.28 -25.16
C ALA A 36 31.40 15.75 -25.09
N THR A 37 32.62 15.24 -25.18
CA THR A 37 32.96 13.82 -25.07
C THR A 37 32.39 13.27 -23.76
N THR A 38 31.33 12.48 -23.87
CA THR A 38 30.71 11.76 -22.75
C THR A 38 30.88 10.29 -23.03
N SER A 39 31.48 9.56 -22.10
CA SER A 39 31.53 8.10 -22.14
C SER A 39 30.10 7.57 -22.21
N THR A 40 29.72 7.07 -23.39
CA THR A 40 28.40 6.47 -23.60
C THR A 40 28.38 5.08 -22.97
N THR A 41 27.96 4.99 -21.71
CA THR A 41 27.39 3.75 -21.19
C THR A 41 26.00 3.63 -21.78
N SER A 42 25.84 2.82 -22.82
CA SER A 42 24.53 2.48 -23.36
C SER A 42 23.80 1.59 -22.35
N THR A 43 23.05 2.20 -21.43
CA THR A 43 22.04 1.49 -20.66
C THR A 43 20.85 1.28 -21.59
N THR A 44 20.75 0.08 -22.18
CA THR A 44 19.57 -0.30 -22.94
C THR A 44 18.41 -0.46 -21.98
N THR A 45 17.61 0.60 -21.79
CA THR A 45 16.32 0.49 -21.13
C THR A 45 15.37 -0.21 -22.09
N THR A 46 15.29 -1.54 -22.00
CA THR A 46 14.24 -2.29 -22.67
C THR A 46 12.92 -1.90 -22.02
N THR A 47 12.19 -0.96 -22.62
CA THR A 47 10.81 -0.67 -22.24
C THR A 47 9.99 -1.89 -22.63
N VAL A 48 9.81 -2.82 -21.68
CA VAL A 48 8.84 -3.89 -21.84
C VAL A 48 7.47 -3.23 -21.77
N VAL A 49 6.95 -2.82 -22.92
CA VAL A 49 5.53 -2.47 -23.05
C VAL A 49 4.78 -3.78 -22.82
N VAL A 50 4.37 -4.01 -21.58
CA VAL A 50 3.42 -5.06 -21.28
C VAL A 50 2.11 -4.61 -21.90
N THR A 51 1.83 -5.07 -23.11
CA THR A 51 0.52 -4.94 -23.72
C THR A 51 -0.45 -5.75 -22.87
N SER A 52 -1.04 -5.10 -21.87
CA SER A 52 -2.09 -5.70 -21.06
C SER A 52 -3.28 -5.91 -21.98
N THR A 53 -3.62 -7.16 -22.26
CA THR A 53 -4.78 -7.53 -23.08
C THR A 53 -6.10 -7.39 -22.30
N ILE A 54 -6.03 -6.97 -21.04
CA ILE A 54 -7.18 -6.76 -20.18
C ILE A 54 -7.73 -5.36 -20.45
N THR A 55 -8.92 -5.28 -21.02
CA THR A 55 -9.64 -4.00 -21.13
C THR A 55 -10.07 -3.50 -19.75
N PRO A 56 -10.26 -2.20 -19.52
CA PRO A 56 -10.69 -1.66 -18.22
C PRO A 56 -11.95 -2.33 -17.63
N ALA A 57 -12.96 -2.64 -18.45
CA ALA A 57 -14.16 -3.33 -17.99
C ALA A 57 -13.87 -4.75 -17.45
N HIS A 58 -13.13 -5.56 -18.21
CA HIS A 58 -12.68 -6.88 -17.75
C HIS A 58 -11.78 -6.81 -16.50
N ALA A 59 -11.00 -5.75 -16.32
CA ALA A 59 -10.19 -5.55 -15.12
C ALA A 59 -11.07 -5.28 -13.89
N ALA A 60 -12.10 -4.43 -14.04
CA ALA A 60 -13.06 -4.12 -12.99
C ALA A 60 -13.87 -5.36 -12.56
N ASP A 61 -14.41 -6.13 -13.51
CA ASP A 61 -15.15 -7.36 -13.20
C ASP A 61 -14.26 -8.37 -12.47
N ALA A 62 -13.02 -8.55 -12.92
CA ALA A 62 -12.05 -9.42 -12.27
C ALA A 62 -11.68 -8.94 -10.86
N LEU A 63 -11.49 -7.63 -10.66
CA LEU A 63 -11.22 -7.03 -9.36
C LEU A 63 -12.36 -7.32 -8.37
N CYS A 64 -13.61 -7.16 -8.82
CA CYS A 64 -14.78 -7.41 -7.99
C CYS A 64 -14.95 -8.90 -7.68
N ALA A 65 -14.70 -9.78 -8.64
CA ALA A 65 -14.69 -11.23 -8.40
C ALA A 65 -13.63 -11.63 -7.36
N GLN A 66 -12.41 -11.09 -7.45
CA GLN A 66 -11.35 -11.35 -6.48
C GLN A 66 -11.68 -10.80 -5.08
N THR A 67 -12.35 -9.65 -5.01
CA THR A 67 -12.76 -9.05 -3.73
C THR A 67 -13.90 -9.83 -3.07
N ALA A 68 -14.84 -10.36 -3.85
CA ALA A 68 -15.85 -11.28 -3.34
C ALA A 68 -15.22 -12.58 -2.82
N ALA A 69 -14.23 -13.13 -3.54
CA ALA A 69 -13.48 -14.30 -3.11
C ALA A 69 -12.75 -14.08 -1.78
N LEU A 70 -12.12 -12.91 -1.58
CA LEU A 70 -11.49 -12.55 -0.31
C LEU A 70 -12.45 -12.66 0.88
N SER A 71 -13.66 -12.11 0.74
CA SER A 71 -14.65 -12.14 1.82
C SER A 71 -15.11 -13.58 2.12
N ALA A 72 -15.22 -14.42 1.09
CA ALA A 72 -15.54 -15.83 1.25
C ALA A 72 -14.39 -16.60 1.93
N GLU A 73 -13.14 -16.39 1.52
CA GLU A 73 -11.95 -17.00 2.11
C GLU A 73 -11.82 -16.67 3.61
N ILE A 74 -12.02 -15.40 3.97
CA ILE A 74 -12.01 -14.96 5.38
C ILE A 74 -13.18 -15.56 6.15
N GLY A 75 -14.37 -15.64 5.54
CA GLY A 75 -15.56 -16.23 6.16
C GLY A 75 -15.46 -17.74 6.43
N LEU A 76 -14.48 -18.43 5.84
CA LEU A 76 -14.20 -19.85 6.11
C LEU A 76 -13.27 -20.04 7.32
N LEU A 77 -12.63 -18.98 7.82
CA LEU A 77 -11.75 -19.09 8.97
C LEU A 77 -12.54 -19.23 10.28
N PRO A 78 -12.01 -19.99 11.27
CA PRO A 78 -12.55 -19.99 12.62
C PRO A 78 -12.58 -18.58 13.23
N SER A 79 -13.53 -18.31 14.12
CA SER A 79 -13.66 -17.00 14.77
C SER A 79 -12.51 -16.65 15.72
N ASP A 80 -11.77 -17.66 16.19
CA ASP A 80 -10.60 -17.55 17.07
C ASP A 80 -9.27 -17.59 16.28
N VAL A 81 -9.33 -17.47 14.95
CA VAL A 81 -8.13 -17.45 14.12
C VAL A 81 -7.24 -16.25 14.47
N GLY A 82 -5.96 -16.51 14.67
CA GLY A 82 -4.96 -15.46 14.91
C GLY A 82 -4.74 -14.57 13.67
N PRO A 83 -3.94 -13.50 13.80
CA PRO A 83 -3.71 -12.55 12.71
C PRO A 83 -2.92 -13.14 11.52
N GLY A 84 -2.18 -14.24 11.73
CA GLY A 84 -1.34 -14.86 10.71
C GLY A 84 -2.11 -15.35 9.48
N PRO A 85 -3.06 -16.29 9.61
CA PRO A 85 -3.85 -16.76 8.47
C PRO A 85 -4.55 -15.64 7.70
N ILE A 86 -5.07 -14.62 8.39
CA ILE A 86 -5.69 -13.45 7.77
C ILE A 86 -4.65 -12.65 6.96
N ALA A 87 -3.44 -12.46 7.49
CA ALA A 87 -2.37 -11.76 6.80
C ALA A 87 -1.91 -12.48 5.52
N HIS A 88 -1.85 -13.81 5.52
CA HIS A 88 -1.56 -14.58 4.30
C HIS A 88 -2.64 -14.44 3.23
N ILE A 89 -3.92 -14.54 3.63
CA ILE A 89 -5.04 -14.32 2.71
C ILE A 89 -5.00 -12.90 2.13
N ALA A 90 -4.72 -11.90 2.97
CA ALA A 90 -4.60 -10.52 2.52
C ALA A 90 -3.42 -10.34 1.54
N LEU A 91 -2.24 -10.87 1.85
CA LEU A 91 -1.06 -10.81 0.96
C LEU A 91 -1.37 -11.39 -0.42
N ASP A 92 -1.98 -12.57 -0.44
CA ASP A 92 -2.35 -13.26 -1.68
C ASP A 92 -3.37 -12.43 -2.48
N TYR A 93 -4.41 -11.91 -1.82
CA TYR A 93 -5.38 -11.01 -2.44
C TYR A 93 -4.73 -9.77 -3.07
N TYR A 94 -3.93 -9.00 -2.32
CA TYR A 94 -3.29 -7.78 -2.83
C TYR A 94 -2.32 -8.09 -3.99
N THR A 95 -1.64 -9.25 -3.94
CA THR A 95 -0.79 -9.73 -5.02
C THR A 95 -1.60 -10.02 -6.28
N ARG A 96 -2.78 -10.65 -6.16
CA ARG A 96 -3.68 -10.93 -7.29
C ARG A 96 -4.23 -9.64 -7.90
N ILE A 97 -4.70 -8.70 -7.08
CA ILE A 97 -5.37 -7.50 -7.58
C ILE A 97 -4.42 -6.42 -8.12
N LYS A 98 -3.11 -6.47 -7.80
CA LYS A 98 -2.11 -5.49 -8.26
C LYS A 98 -2.12 -5.26 -9.78
N ARG A 99 -2.49 -6.26 -10.57
CA ARG A 99 -2.56 -6.15 -12.05
C ARG A 99 -3.93 -5.71 -12.58
N LEU A 100 -4.93 -5.64 -11.69
CA LEU A 100 -6.33 -5.34 -12.00
C LEU A 100 -6.72 -3.92 -11.58
N VAL A 101 -5.99 -3.33 -10.64
CA VAL A 101 -6.17 -1.93 -10.23
C VAL A 101 -5.65 -0.95 -11.30
N PRO A 102 -6.14 0.30 -11.31
CA PRO A 102 -5.62 1.34 -12.17
C PRO A 102 -4.11 1.56 -11.99
N PRO A 103 -3.36 1.97 -13.03
CA PRO A 103 -1.91 2.18 -12.97
C PRO A 103 -1.46 3.08 -11.82
N GLU A 104 -2.23 4.11 -11.50
CA GLU A 104 -2.01 5.05 -10.41
C GLU A 104 -2.18 4.47 -9.01
N ILE A 105 -2.78 3.27 -8.87
CA ILE A 105 -2.99 2.54 -7.61
C ILE A 105 -2.01 1.37 -7.45
N VAL A 106 -1.27 1.03 -8.52
CA VAL A 106 -0.26 -0.04 -8.49
C VAL A 106 0.83 0.19 -7.43
N PRO A 107 1.43 1.40 -7.26
CA PRO A 107 2.46 1.60 -6.25
C PRO A 107 1.92 1.49 -4.82
N GLU A 108 0.69 1.96 -4.55
CA GLU A 108 -0.01 1.83 -3.28
C GLU A 108 -0.29 0.36 -2.99
N THR A 109 -0.79 -0.39 -3.97
CA THR A 109 -1.00 -1.83 -3.84
C THR A 109 0.32 -2.56 -3.56
N ALA A 110 1.41 -2.16 -4.21
CA ALA A 110 2.73 -2.72 -3.95
C ALA A 110 3.23 -2.42 -2.53
N ALA A 111 2.94 -1.24 -1.99
CA ALA A 111 3.28 -0.89 -0.62
C ALA A 111 2.49 -1.72 0.41
N VAL A 112 1.21 -2.01 0.13
CA VAL A 112 0.40 -2.91 0.96
C VAL A 112 0.95 -4.34 0.93
N ILE A 113 1.35 -4.84 -0.24
CA ILE A 113 2.02 -6.16 -0.36
C ILE A 113 3.29 -6.20 0.50
N GLY A 114 4.17 -5.21 0.34
CA GLY A 114 5.41 -5.14 1.12
C GLY A 114 5.17 -4.99 2.63
N PHE A 115 4.07 -4.34 3.02
CA PHE A 115 3.64 -4.33 4.41
C PHE A 115 3.31 -5.75 4.92
N TYR A 116 2.46 -6.50 4.21
CA TYR A 116 2.06 -7.84 4.66
C TYR A 116 3.23 -8.83 4.63
N GLU A 117 4.12 -8.73 3.64
CA GLU A 117 5.37 -9.51 3.62
C GLU A 117 6.21 -9.24 4.88
N ASN A 118 6.36 -7.98 5.29
CA ASN A 118 7.09 -7.62 6.50
C ASN A 118 6.37 -8.07 7.78
N PHE A 119 5.03 -7.95 7.83
CA PHE A 119 4.23 -8.41 8.95
C PHE A 119 4.36 -9.91 9.16
N ILE A 120 4.21 -10.70 8.09
CA ILE A 120 4.38 -12.15 8.13
C ILE A 120 5.81 -12.51 8.54
N ALA A 121 6.82 -11.94 7.88
CA ALA A 121 8.22 -12.27 8.18
C ALA A 121 8.65 -11.91 9.62
N THR A 122 8.02 -10.90 10.22
CA THR A 122 8.30 -10.46 11.60
C THR A 122 7.50 -11.27 12.61
N GLY A 123 6.23 -11.58 12.32
CA GLY A 123 5.33 -12.25 13.26
C GLY A 123 5.38 -13.77 13.24
N GLU A 124 5.52 -14.39 12.06
CA GLU A 124 5.45 -15.85 11.87
C GLU A 124 6.47 -16.64 12.71
N PRO A 125 7.75 -16.22 12.86
CA PRO A 125 8.71 -16.94 13.70
C PRO A 125 8.29 -17.06 15.17
N PHE A 126 7.42 -16.16 15.63
CA PHE A 126 6.94 -16.09 17.01
C PHE A 126 5.45 -16.44 17.13
N ASP A 127 4.85 -17.04 16.10
CA ASP A 127 3.42 -17.36 16.04
C ASP A 127 2.52 -16.13 16.31
N TYR A 128 2.98 -14.96 15.86
CA TYR A 128 2.33 -13.67 16.07
C TYR A 128 2.07 -13.31 17.55
N ASN A 129 2.78 -13.95 18.47
CA ASN A 129 2.68 -13.67 19.89
C ASN A 129 3.44 -12.38 20.23
N THR A 130 2.69 -11.30 20.49
CA THR A 130 3.25 -9.98 20.80
C THR A 130 4.26 -10.00 21.95
N VAL A 131 4.00 -10.78 23.02
CA VAL A 131 4.91 -10.89 24.17
C VAL A 131 6.25 -11.47 23.73
N LYS A 132 6.23 -12.59 22.99
CA LYS A 132 7.46 -13.20 22.46
C LYS A 132 8.22 -12.26 21.53
N ILE A 133 7.51 -11.52 20.69
CA ILE A 133 8.13 -10.56 19.75
C ILE A 133 8.77 -9.40 20.50
N ILE A 134 8.15 -8.90 21.57
CA ILE A 134 8.72 -7.85 22.43
C ILE A 134 10.01 -8.33 23.10
N LEU A 135 10.02 -9.58 23.60
CA LEU A 135 11.15 -10.11 24.39
C LEU A 135 12.30 -10.67 23.53
N GLU A 136 11.99 -11.26 22.38
CA GLU A 136 12.94 -12.06 21.58
C GLU A 136 13.09 -11.59 20.13
N GLY A 137 12.20 -10.72 19.65
CA GLY A 137 12.10 -10.31 18.25
C GLY A 137 12.50 -8.85 17.98
N ASP A 138 12.17 -8.38 16.76
CA ASP A 138 12.32 -6.98 16.36
C ASP A 138 11.09 -6.19 16.79
N LYS A 139 11.11 -5.75 18.05
CA LYS A 139 10.01 -5.02 18.68
C LYS A 139 9.67 -3.73 17.94
N GLU A 140 10.66 -2.89 17.63
CA GLU A 140 10.43 -1.60 16.98
C GLU A 140 9.76 -1.78 15.61
N LYS A 141 10.22 -2.77 14.83
CA LYS A 141 9.60 -3.10 13.55
C LYS A 141 8.17 -3.62 13.74
N TYR A 142 7.95 -4.54 14.68
CA TYR A 142 6.62 -5.10 14.91
C TYR A 142 5.62 -4.04 15.39
N GLN A 143 6.03 -3.17 16.32
CA GLN A 143 5.22 -2.04 16.80
C GLN A 143 4.78 -1.14 15.63
N GLN A 144 5.69 -0.80 14.71
CA GLN A 144 5.34 -0.01 13.53
C GLN A 144 4.31 -0.71 12.63
N LEU A 145 4.38 -2.04 12.53
CA LEU A 145 3.48 -2.84 11.70
C LEU A 145 2.08 -2.98 12.31
N VAL A 146 1.96 -3.10 13.63
CA VAL A 146 0.64 -3.31 14.29
C VAL A 146 -0.06 -2.03 14.70
N THR A 147 0.66 -0.92 14.88
CA THR A 147 0.07 0.34 15.38
C THR A 147 -0.35 1.29 14.26
N ARG A 148 0.16 1.11 13.03
CA ARG A 148 -0.09 2.01 11.89
C ARG A 148 -0.81 1.28 10.76
N PRO A 149 -1.66 1.99 10.00
CA PRO A 149 -2.24 1.40 8.80
C PRO A 149 -1.15 1.11 7.77
N ALA A 150 -1.32 0.04 6.99
CA ALA A 150 -0.43 -0.28 5.88
C ALA A 150 -0.39 0.91 4.89
N PRO A 151 0.80 1.34 4.43
CA PRO A 151 0.90 2.43 3.47
C PRO A 151 0.14 2.10 2.18
N GLY A 152 -0.65 3.05 1.68
CA GLY A 152 -1.46 2.87 0.48
C GLY A 152 -2.78 2.10 0.67
N LEU A 153 -3.01 1.48 1.84
CA LEU A 153 -4.20 0.67 2.11
C LEU A 153 -5.50 1.43 1.87
N GLU A 154 -5.61 2.65 2.39
CA GLU A 154 -6.82 3.46 2.25
C GLU A 154 -7.11 3.81 0.78
N SER A 155 -6.08 4.17 0.00
CA SER A 155 -6.24 4.45 -1.44
C SER A 155 -6.76 3.22 -2.20
N VAL A 156 -6.19 2.04 -1.92
CA VAL A 156 -6.62 0.79 -2.55
C VAL A 156 -8.05 0.43 -2.13
N ARG A 157 -8.39 0.59 -0.84
CA ARG A 157 -9.74 0.35 -0.31
C ARG A 157 -10.76 1.27 -0.97
N THR A 158 -10.47 2.56 -1.11
CA THR A 158 -11.35 3.51 -1.79
C THR A 158 -11.65 3.05 -3.22
N VAL A 159 -10.63 2.68 -3.99
CA VAL A 159 -10.80 2.22 -5.38
C VAL A 159 -11.65 0.96 -5.43
N VAL A 160 -11.43 0.00 -4.54
CA VAL A 160 -12.22 -1.23 -4.49
C VAL A 160 -13.66 -0.96 -4.09
N VAL A 161 -13.90 -0.08 -3.11
CA VAL A 161 -15.26 0.32 -2.70
C VAL A 161 -15.98 1.07 -3.83
N GLU A 162 -15.32 2.02 -4.49
CA GLU A 162 -15.91 2.78 -5.60
C GLU A 162 -16.20 1.89 -6.82
N THR A 163 -15.33 0.92 -7.11
CA THR A 163 -15.48 0.02 -8.27
C THR A 163 -16.48 -1.10 -8.01
N CYS A 164 -16.44 -1.70 -6.82
CA CYS A 164 -17.16 -2.95 -6.53
C CYS A 164 -18.29 -2.81 -5.50
N GLY A 165 -18.36 -1.69 -4.77
CA GLY A 165 -19.35 -1.47 -3.72
C GLY A 165 -19.18 -2.37 -2.50
N VAL A 166 -18.00 -2.97 -2.31
CA VAL A 166 -17.70 -3.93 -1.23
C VAL A 166 -16.58 -3.38 -0.35
N GLU A 167 -16.77 -3.45 0.96
CA GLU A 167 -15.73 -3.11 1.93
C GLU A 167 -14.72 -4.25 2.09
N ILE A 168 -13.43 -3.91 2.03
CA ILE A 168 -12.37 -4.84 2.40
C ILE A 168 -12.27 -4.88 3.94
N PRO A 169 -12.16 -6.08 4.55
CA PRO A 169 -11.95 -6.24 5.98
C PRO A 169 -10.82 -5.38 6.52
N ALA A 170 -10.99 -4.90 7.76
CA ALA A 170 -10.00 -4.07 8.41
C ALA A 170 -8.69 -4.84 8.65
N GLN A 171 -7.57 -4.13 8.53
CA GLN A 171 -6.26 -4.63 8.91
C GLN A 171 -6.21 -4.93 10.42
N TYR A 172 -5.53 -6.00 10.81
CA TYR A 172 -5.20 -6.26 12.21
C TYR A 172 -4.36 -5.11 12.78
N ARG A 173 -4.81 -4.57 13.91
CA ARG A 173 -4.12 -3.46 14.60
C ARG A 173 -4.23 -3.60 16.11
N ILE A 174 -3.18 -3.14 16.79
CA ILE A 174 -3.14 -2.92 18.23
C ILE A 174 -3.01 -1.40 18.43
N SER A 175 -3.62 -0.85 19.48
CA SER A 175 -3.40 0.56 19.82
C SER A 175 -1.94 0.77 20.24
N SER A 176 -1.37 1.94 19.94
CA SER A 176 -0.01 2.26 20.40
C SER A 176 0.09 2.18 21.93
N LEU A 177 -0.88 2.78 22.63
CA LEU A 177 -0.95 2.70 24.10
C LEU A 177 -1.01 1.26 24.61
N GLY A 178 -1.81 0.38 23.99
CA GLY A 178 -1.90 -1.01 24.43
C GLY A 178 -0.65 -1.84 24.11
N PHE A 179 0.17 -1.40 23.16
CA PHE A 179 1.48 -2.00 22.92
C PHE A 179 2.50 -1.51 23.95
N ASP A 180 2.52 -0.20 24.22
CA ASP A 180 3.43 0.43 25.18
C ASP A 180 3.15 -0.06 26.62
N ASP A 181 1.87 -0.14 27.02
CA ASP A 181 1.47 -0.68 28.33
C ASP A 181 1.95 -2.14 28.52
N LEU A 182 1.86 -2.95 27.46
CA LEU A 182 2.32 -4.34 27.49
C LEU A 182 3.86 -4.42 27.56
N GLU A 183 4.56 -3.51 26.89
CA GLU A 183 6.01 -3.42 26.97
C GLU A 183 6.46 -3.05 28.38
N ASP A 184 5.88 -2.01 28.97
CA ASP A 184 6.21 -1.53 30.31
C ASP A 184 5.98 -2.63 31.36
N GLU A 185 4.85 -3.35 31.29
CA GLU A 185 4.56 -4.47 32.20
C GLU A 185 5.59 -5.61 32.09
N LEU A 186 6.12 -5.87 30.89
CA LEU A 186 7.08 -6.94 30.65
C LEU A 186 8.51 -6.56 31.01
N LEU A 187 8.90 -5.30 30.83
CA LEU A 187 10.29 -4.83 30.96
C LEU A 187 10.58 -4.13 32.29
N ASP A 188 9.57 -3.53 32.93
CA ASP A 188 9.67 -2.86 34.23
C ASP A 188 8.47 -3.24 35.12
N PRO A 189 8.38 -4.51 35.55
CA PRO A 189 7.26 -4.98 36.34
C PRO A 189 7.19 -4.20 37.67
N PRO A 190 6.00 -3.83 38.15
CA PRO A 190 5.86 -3.08 39.40
C PRO A 190 6.50 -3.85 40.56
N ASP A 191 7.35 -3.18 41.33
CA ASP A 191 7.96 -3.72 42.55
C ASP A 191 6.85 -4.23 43.51
N GLU A 192 6.70 -5.55 43.64
CA GLU A 192 5.88 -6.19 44.69
C GLU A 192 6.53 -6.13 46.07
#